data_AF-A0A9E0KNI4-F1
#
_entry.id   AF-A0A9E0KNI4-F1
#
_cell.length_a   1.000
_cell.length_b   1.000
_cell.length_c   1.000
_cell.angle_alpha   90.00
_cell.angle_beta   90.00
_cell.angle_gamma   90.00
#
_symmetry.space_group_name_H-M   'P 1'
#
loop_
_entity.id
_entity.type
_entity.pdbx_description
1 polymer ?
#
loop_
_entity_poly.entity_id
_entity_poly.type
_entity_poly.pdbx_seq_one_letter_code
_entity_poly.pdbx_strand_id
1 'polypeptide(L)'
;MEAVFKFLSENPLLTIILIAILVIVVFTLVVAAIQGRKVKFYPPEIGPKTSDYKSKAKTDSPKFSKKSISEEELEDLLFQHSSKRYGVGYKSMLCECEINNDGTATFKRTVELIAESDIGHLDASLNIPTPKDGKWDLDLLQVHSTTPGRVVSVDQEKTESNVQSVQLSFSPTLHPKNEAGYILAEKIREPFYSFVHTRHELKDTRVFDDIAGYNDYFAWHINRPTKHLRLRVTFPEYWKPSRTDSKVFMAKASGFPASNEQREENRRIKFNLVGPEVGRYYLELEVS
;
A
#
# COMPACT_ATOMS: atom_id res chain seq x y z
N MET A 1 24.42 44.21 26.11
CA MET A 1 23.04 43.73 25.87
C MET A 1 22.09 44.91 25.66
N GLU A 2 21.95 45.84 26.61
CA GLU A 2 21.03 46.99 26.47
C GLU A 2 21.30 47.88 25.24
N ALA A 3 22.56 48.17 24.94
CA ALA A 3 22.92 48.96 23.75
C ALA A 3 22.50 48.28 22.42
N VAL A 4 22.51 46.94 22.38
CA VAL A 4 22.09 46.16 21.20
C VAL A 4 20.57 46.18 21.06
N PHE A 5 19.84 46.02 22.17
CA PHE A 5 18.38 46.12 22.16
C PHE A 5 17.90 47.52 21.75
N LYS A 6 18.56 48.57 22.24
CA LYS A 6 18.23 49.95 21.86
C LYS A 6 18.46 50.18 20.36
N PHE A 7 19.61 49.75 19.83
CA PHE A 7 19.93 49.85 18.42
C PHE A 7 18.95 49.08 17.52
N LEU A 8 18.52 47.87 17.93
CA LEU A 8 17.53 47.07 17.22
C LEU A 8 16.11 47.65 17.29
N SER A 9 15.75 48.32 18.40
CA SER A 9 14.46 49.02 18.53
C SER A 9 14.37 50.25 17.64
N GLU A 10 15.50 50.92 17.38
CA GLU A 10 15.57 52.11 16.53
C GLU A 10 15.64 51.77 15.03
N ASN A 11 15.89 50.51 14.67
CA ASN A 11 16.07 50.07 13.27
C ASN A 11 15.23 48.81 12.96
N PRO A 12 13.90 48.93 12.80
CA PRO A 12 13.00 47.78 12.65
C PRO A 12 13.29 46.94 11.39
N LEU A 13 13.72 47.57 10.30
CA LEU A 13 14.09 46.87 9.07
C LEU A 13 15.30 45.94 9.29
N LEU A 14 16.31 46.42 10.02
CA LEU A 14 17.51 45.64 10.33
C LEU A 14 17.16 44.46 11.25
N THR A 15 16.25 44.66 12.20
CA THR A 15 15.73 43.62 13.09
C THR A 15 15.01 42.52 12.31
N ILE A 16 14.18 42.87 11.33
CA ILE A 16 13.50 41.89 10.45
C ILE A 16 14.53 41.09 9.64
N ILE A 17 15.54 41.76 9.07
CA ILE A 17 16.60 41.11 8.29
C ILE A 17 17.38 40.11 9.17
N LEU A 18 17.74 40.49 10.39
CA LEU A 18 18.46 39.62 11.32
C LEU A 18 17.61 38.40 11.74
N ILE A 19 16.31 38.57 11.97
CA ILE A 19 15.40 37.46 12.26
C ILE A 19 15.31 36.52 11.05
N ALA A 20 15.17 37.06 9.83
CA ALA A 20 15.11 36.24 8.62
C ALA A 20 16.40 35.42 8.41
N ILE A 21 17.58 36.02 8.63
CA ILE A 21 18.87 35.32 8.56
C ILE A 21 18.93 34.22 9.62
N LEU A 22 18.50 34.50 10.86
CA LEU A 22 18.49 33.51 11.93
C LEU A 22 17.59 32.31 11.58
N VAL A 23 16.40 32.56 11.04
CA VAL A 23 15.47 31.50 10.60
C VAL A 23 16.11 30.64 9.51
N ILE A 24 16.76 31.25 8.51
CA ILE A 24 17.46 30.51 7.44
C ILE A 24 18.58 29.65 8.04
N VAL A 25 19.41 30.20 8.93
CA VAL A 25 20.51 29.44 9.56
C VAL A 25 19.98 28.25 10.37
N VAL A 26 18.94 28.46 11.19
CA VAL A 26 18.31 27.38 11.96
C VAL A 26 17.73 26.30 11.05
N PHE A 27 17.01 26.70 9.99
CA PHE A 27 16.45 25.75 9.02
C PHE A 27 17.55 24.94 8.33
N THR A 28 18.63 25.59 7.91
CA THR A 28 19.77 24.92 7.25
C THR A 28 20.46 23.92 8.18
N LEU A 29 20.63 24.28 9.46
CA LEU A 29 21.21 23.37 10.46
C LEU A 29 20.31 22.16 10.75
N VAL A 30 18.99 22.35 10.79
CA VAL A 30 18.02 21.25 10.96
C VAL A 30 18.06 20.30 9.77
N VAL A 31 18.08 20.83 8.54
CA VAL A 31 18.20 20.00 7.32
C VAL A 31 19.52 19.23 7.31
N ALA A 32 20.64 19.89 7.65
CA ALA A 32 21.95 19.23 7.75
C ALA A 32 21.97 18.14 8.85
N ALA A 33 21.32 18.36 9.99
CA ALA A 33 21.21 17.36 11.05
C ALA A 33 20.35 16.15 10.64
N ILE A 34 19.30 16.35 9.84
CA ILE A 34 18.48 15.28 9.28
C ILE A 34 19.28 14.48 8.24
N GLN A 35 19.99 15.15 7.33
CA GLN A 35 20.80 14.50 6.29
C GLN A 35 22.07 13.83 6.87
N GLY A 36 22.60 14.32 7.99
CA GLY A 36 23.76 13.75 8.69
C GLY A 36 23.46 12.47 9.48
N ARG A 37 22.18 12.10 9.66
CA ARG A 37 21.82 10.79 10.22
C ARG A 37 22.08 9.70 9.19
N LYS A 38 23.31 9.17 9.20
CA LYS A 38 23.62 7.87 8.59
C LYS A 38 22.73 6.81 9.25
N VAL A 39 21.60 6.51 8.63
CA VAL A 39 20.84 5.29 8.92
C VAL A 39 21.79 4.14 8.62
N LYS A 40 22.28 3.47 9.67
CA LYS A 40 23.00 2.21 9.51
C LYS A 40 21.98 1.20 8.98
N PHE A 41 21.91 1.08 7.66
CA PHE A 41 21.31 -0.08 7.03
C PHE A 41 22.20 -1.26 7.38
N TYR A 42 21.75 -2.05 8.34
CA TYR A 42 22.23 -3.41 8.48
C TYR A 42 21.68 -4.15 7.26
N PRO A 43 22.51 -4.57 6.29
CA PRO A 43 22.03 -5.52 5.31
C PRO A 43 21.48 -6.72 6.09
N PRO A 44 20.32 -7.28 5.72
CA PRO A 44 19.86 -8.52 6.31
C PRO A 44 21.01 -9.52 6.19
N GLU A 45 21.41 -10.12 7.31
CA GLU A 45 22.42 -11.19 7.32
C GLU A 45 22.00 -12.19 6.25
N ILE A 46 22.79 -12.24 5.18
CA ILE A 46 22.68 -13.27 4.16
C ILE A 46 22.91 -14.56 4.95
N GLY A 47 21.86 -15.38 5.04
CA GLY A 47 21.92 -16.66 5.71
C GLY A 47 23.13 -17.48 5.26
N PRO A 48 23.56 -18.46 6.07
CA PRO A 48 24.82 -19.16 5.88
C PRO A 48 24.97 -19.67 4.44
N LYS A 49 26.12 -19.36 3.83
CA LYS A 49 26.50 -19.86 2.51
C LYS A 49 26.40 -21.38 2.51
N THR A 50 25.66 -21.93 1.55
CA THR A 50 25.37 -23.37 1.40
C THR A 50 26.59 -24.23 1.03
N SER A 51 27.82 -23.70 1.10
CA SER A 51 29.04 -24.43 0.76
C SER A 51 29.61 -25.28 1.89
N ASP A 52 29.23 -25.04 3.15
CA ASP A 52 29.97 -25.62 4.29
C ASP A 52 29.30 -26.87 4.90
N TYR A 53 28.18 -27.33 4.33
CA TYR A 53 27.46 -28.54 4.80
C TYR A 53 27.88 -29.85 4.12
N LYS A 54 29.07 -29.91 3.52
CA LYS A 54 29.63 -31.17 2.98
C LYS A 54 30.97 -31.52 3.63
N SER A 55 30.94 -31.91 4.90
CA SER A 55 31.64 -33.11 5.36
C SER A 55 31.38 -33.34 6.85
N LYS A 56 31.20 -34.60 7.23
CA LYS A 56 30.96 -35.12 8.59
C LYS A 56 29.50 -35.15 9.05
N ALA A 57 28.72 -36.02 8.42
CA ALA A 57 27.68 -36.77 9.11
C ALA A 57 27.72 -38.23 8.59
N LYS A 58 28.66 -39.00 9.13
CA LYS A 58 28.66 -40.46 9.08
C LYS A 58 28.31 -40.91 10.51
N THR A 59 27.02 -41.14 10.77
CA THR A 59 26.45 -42.11 11.72
C THR A 59 24.96 -41.81 11.86
N ASP A 60 24.17 -42.87 11.70
CA ASP A 60 22.73 -42.98 12.00
C ASP A 60 21.80 -42.02 11.27
N SER A 61 21.61 -42.29 9.97
CA SER A 61 20.50 -41.74 9.19
C SER A 61 19.18 -42.09 9.89
N PRO A 62 18.42 -41.11 10.42
CA PRO A 62 17.05 -41.36 10.80
C PRO A 62 16.31 -41.81 9.54
N LYS A 63 15.51 -42.87 9.63
CA LYS A 63 14.51 -43.16 8.60
C LYS A 63 13.52 -42.00 8.59
N PHE A 64 13.86 -40.92 7.89
CA PHE A 64 12.93 -39.87 7.53
C PHE A 64 11.93 -40.52 6.58
N SER A 65 10.79 -40.93 7.15
CA SER A 65 9.57 -41.08 6.39
C SER A 65 9.40 -39.80 5.59
N LYS A 66 9.60 -39.87 4.27
CA LYS A 66 9.26 -38.79 3.33
C LYS A 66 7.74 -38.70 3.32
N LYS A 67 7.17 -38.12 4.37
CA LYS A 67 5.78 -37.65 4.32
C LYS A 67 5.81 -36.48 3.34
N SER A 68 5.23 -36.68 2.17
CA SER A 68 5.01 -35.60 1.20
C SER A 68 4.13 -34.57 1.89
N ILE A 69 4.69 -33.39 2.15
CA ILE A 69 3.93 -32.22 2.62
C ILE A 69 2.98 -31.84 1.47
N SER A 70 1.71 -31.58 1.77
CA SER A 70 0.78 -31.10 0.75
C SER A 70 1.15 -29.67 0.31
N GLU A 71 0.70 -29.26 -0.88
CA GLU A 71 0.91 -27.88 -1.35
C GLU A 71 0.29 -26.86 -0.38
N GLU A 72 -0.91 -27.16 0.13
CA GLU A 72 -1.61 -26.35 1.14
C GLU A 72 -0.83 -26.23 2.46
N GLU A 73 -0.26 -27.34 2.96
CA GLU A 73 0.58 -27.31 4.16
C GLU A 73 1.86 -26.46 3.95
N LEU A 74 2.42 -26.50 2.75
CA LEU A 74 3.59 -25.68 2.40
C LEU A 74 3.25 -24.20 2.33
N GLU A 75 2.12 -23.83 1.71
CA GLU A 75 1.65 -22.44 1.63
C GLU A 75 1.37 -21.88 3.03
N ASP A 76 0.78 -22.67 3.92
CA ASP A 76 0.57 -22.28 5.31
C ASP A 76 1.87 -22.03 6.07
N LEU A 77 2.87 -22.89 5.87
CA LEU A 77 4.20 -22.70 6.47
C LEU A 77 4.88 -21.44 5.94
N LEU A 78 4.77 -21.15 4.63
CA LEU A 78 5.32 -19.94 4.01
C LEU A 78 4.62 -18.68 4.50
N PHE A 79 3.29 -18.71 4.63
CA PHE A 79 2.50 -17.63 5.21
C PHE A 79 2.94 -17.39 6.66
N GLN A 80 2.95 -18.41 7.51
CA GLN A 80 3.35 -18.27 8.92
C GLN A 80 4.77 -17.72 9.07
N HIS A 81 5.72 -18.26 8.30
CA HIS A 81 7.11 -17.78 8.32
C HIS A 81 7.20 -16.30 7.93
N SER A 82 6.49 -15.90 6.88
CA SER A 82 6.50 -14.52 6.40
C SER A 82 5.81 -13.58 7.40
N SER A 83 4.63 -13.95 7.90
CA SER A 83 3.88 -13.16 8.88
C SER A 83 4.70 -12.90 10.14
N LYS A 84 5.44 -13.90 10.64
CA LYS A 84 6.37 -13.72 11.78
C LYS A 84 7.47 -12.73 11.48
N ARG A 85 8.03 -12.75 10.26
CA ARG A 85 9.08 -11.83 9.84
C ARG A 85 8.57 -10.39 9.73
N TYR A 86 7.36 -10.19 9.24
CA TYR A 86 6.75 -8.86 9.07
C TYR A 86 5.99 -8.37 10.31
N GLY A 87 5.84 -9.21 11.34
CA GLY A 87 5.10 -8.91 12.56
C GLY A 87 3.57 -8.92 12.40
N VAL A 88 3.07 -9.13 11.18
CA VAL A 88 1.64 -9.19 10.82
C VAL A 88 1.46 -10.05 9.57
N GLY A 89 0.35 -10.78 9.51
CA GLY A 89 -0.10 -11.48 8.31
C GLY A 89 -1.57 -11.20 8.04
N TYR A 90 -1.94 -11.05 6.77
CA TYR A 90 -3.34 -10.94 6.34
C TYR A 90 -3.86 -12.33 6.01
N LYS A 91 -4.80 -12.82 6.82
CA LYS A 91 -5.50 -14.08 6.54
C LYS A 91 -6.39 -13.92 5.31
N SER A 92 -7.06 -12.78 5.21
CA SER A 92 -7.91 -12.42 4.09
C SER A 92 -7.81 -10.93 3.80
N MET A 93 -7.71 -10.57 2.52
CA MET A 93 -7.80 -9.20 2.04
C MET A 93 -8.76 -9.15 0.85
N LEU A 94 -9.89 -8.49 1.05
CA LEU A 94 -10.87 -8.20 0.01
C LEU A 94 -10.78 -6.71 -0.34
N CYS A 95 -10.46 -6.41 -1.60
CA CYS A 95 -10.52 -5.05 -2.13
C CYS A 95 -11.62 -4.96 -3.17
N GLU A 96 -12.54 -4.02 -2.98
CA GLU A 96 -13.64 -3.74 -3.89
C GLU A 96 -13.49 -2.30 -4.38
N CYS A 97 -13.49 -2.12 -5.71
CA CYS A 97 -13.52 -0.82 -6.36
C CYS A 97 -14.83 -0.74 -7.15
N GLU A 98 -15.74 0.12 -6.72
CA GLU A 98 -16.99 0.38 -7.43
C GLU A 98 -16.89 1.68 -8.20
N ILE A 99 -17.03 1.61 -9.52
CA ILE A 99 -16.92 2.76 -10.41
C ILE A 99 -18.33 3.21 -10.80
N ASN A 100 -18.59 4.49 -10.61
CA ASN A 100 -19.86 5.12 -10.90
C ASN A 100 -19.95 5.56 -12.37
N ASN A 101 -21.17 5.83 -12.84
CA ASN A 101 -21.43 6.29 -14.21
C ASN A 101 -20.76 7.63 -14.55
N ASP A 102 -20.41 8.43 -13.54
CA ASP A 102 -19.72 9.73 -13.67
C ASP A 102 -18.19 9.61 -13.64
N GLY A 103 -17.64 8.39 -13.55
CA GLY A 103 -16.19 8.14 -13.48
C GLY A 103 -15.57 8.28 -12.09
N THR A 104 -16.35 8.66 -11.07
CA THR A 104 -15.93 8.59 -9.67
C THR A 104 -15.89 7.14 -9.19
N ALA A 105 -15.18 6.86 -8.10
CA ALA A 105 -15.09 5.50 -7.59
C ALA A 105 -15.01 5.44 -6.06
N THR A 106 -15.59 4.37 -5.51
CA THR A 106 -15.51 4.03 -4.09
C THR A 106 -14.62 2.80 -3.94
N PHE A 107 -13.64 2.89 -3.06
CA PHE A 107 -12.73 1.80 -2.71
C PHE A 107 -13.10 1.32 -1.32
N LYS A 108 -13.22 0.01 -1.18
CA LYS A 108 -13.44 -0.64 0.10
C LYS A 108 -12.44 -1.75 0.28
N ARG A 109 -11.72 -1.73 1.40
CA ARG A 109 -10.78 -2.76 1.79
C ARG A 109 -11.28 -3.40 3.08
N THR A 110 -11.54 -4.69 3.02
CA THR A 110 -11.86 -5.52 4.19
C THR A 110 -10.65 -6.42 4.45
N VAL A 111 -10.07 -6.32 5.64
CA VAL A 111 -8.89 -7.10 6.02
C VAL A 111 -9.19 -7.91 7.27
N GLU A 112 -8.82 -9.18 7.24
CA GLU A 112 -8.67 -10.04 8.41
C GLU A 112 -7.18 -10.33 8.59
N LEU A 113 -6.65 -10.05 9.78
CA LEU A 113 -5.23 -10.17 10.06
C LEU A 113 -4.97 -10.96 11.34
N ILE A 114 -3.77 -11.52 11.41
CA ILE A 114 -3.16 -12.08 12.60
C ILE A 114 -1.92 -11.26 12.95
N ALA A 115 -1.84 -10.81 14.19
CA ALA A 115 -0.65 -10.16 14.72
C ALA A 115 0.40 -11.22 15.06
N GLU A 116 1.65 -11.01 14.69
CA GLU A 116 2.80 -11.84 15.11
C GLU A 116 3.78 -11.04 16.00
N SER A 117 3.43 -9.77 16.26
CA SER A 117 4.12 -8.82 17.12
C SER A 117 3.08 -7.93 17.81
N ASP A 118 3.50 -7.06 18.74
CA ASP A 118 2.60 -6.06 19.29
C ASP A 118 2.28 -4.98 18.24
N ILE A 119 1.00 -4.86 17.85
CA ILE A 119 0.54 -3.89 16.84
C ILE A 119 -0.42 -2.90 17.50
N GLY A 120 0.10 -1.71 17.82
CA GLY A 120 -0.70 -0.55 18.21
C GLY A 120 -1.11 0.30 17.00
N HIS A 121 -0.26 0.32 15.97
CA HIS A 121 -0.48 1.07 14.73
C HIS A 121 -0.15 0.21 13.51
N LEU A 122 -0.92 0.38 12.44
CA LEU A 122 -0.75 -0.32 11.16
C LEU A 122 -0.91 0.66 10.01
N ASP A 123 0.07 0.73 9.13
CA ASP A 123 -0.03 1.46 7.88
C ASP A 123 -0.92 0.72 6.87
N ALA A 124 -1.78 1.48 6.20
CA ALA A 124 -2.53 1.05 5.03
C ALA A 124 -2.32 2.11 3.93
N SER A 125 -1.84 1.68 2.76
CA SER A 125 -1.64 2.58 1.62
C SER A 125 -2.63 2.29 0.51
N LEU A 126 -3.15 3.32 -0.12
CA LEU A 126 -3.82 3.28 -1.41
C LEU A 126 -2.97 4.06 -2.42
N ASN A 127 -2.54 3.36 -3.48
CA ASN A 127 -1.75 3.97 -4.54
C ASN A 127 -2.69 4.30 -5.69
N ILE A 128 -2.96 5.58 -5.90
CA ILE A 128 -3.78 6.05 -7.02
C ILE A 128 -2.86 6.84 -7.94
N PRO A 129 -2.68 6.43 -9.21
CA PRO A 129 -1.89 7.19 -10.17
C PRO A 129 -2.39 8.63 -10.20
N THR A 130 -1.57 9.64 -9.89
CA THR A 130 -2.01 11.05 -9.81
C THR A 130 -1.49 11.89 -10.95
N PRO A 131 -2.25 12.88 -11.44
CA PRO A 131 -1.83 13.69 -12.57
C PRO A 131 -0.63 14.54 -12.16
N LYS A 132 0.09 15.09 -13.14
CA LYS A 132 1.34 15.84 -12.91
C LYS A 132 1.18 17.11 -12.06
N ASP A 133 -0.04 17.66 -11.97
CA ASP A 133 -0.40 18.79 -11.11
C ASP A 133 -0.66 18.40 -9.64
N GLY A 134 -0.74 17.09 -9.37
CA GLY A 134 -0.21 16.50 -8.14
C GLY A 134 -1.20 16.26 -7.01
N LYS A 135 -2.52 16.32 -7.22
CA LYS A 135 -3.49 15.94 -6.17
C LYS A 135 -4.77 15.32 -6.75
N TRP A 136 -5.12 14.13 -6.25
CA TRP A 136 -6.52 13.70 -6.20
C TRP A 136 -7.06 14.04 -4.82
N ASP A 137 -8.25 14.63 -4.77
CA ASP A 137 -9.01 14.71 -3.52
C ASP A 137 -9.62 13.35 -3.21
N LEU A 138 -9.00 12.66 -2.25
CA LEU A 138 -9.46 11.39 -1.72
C LEU A 138 -10.12 11.60 -0.38
N ASP A 139 -11.39 11.23 -0.29
CA ASP A 139 -12.08 11.23 0.98
C ASP A 139 -11.91 9.88 1.65
N LEU A 140 -11.39 9.91 2.87
CA LEU A 140 -11.65 8.82 3.79
C LEU A 140 -13.12 8.86 4.21
N LEU A 141 -13.91 7.88 3.76
CA LEU A 141 -15.32 7.78 4.12
C LEU A 141 -15.51 7.12 5.48
N GLN A 142 -14.77 6.03 5.72
CA GLN A 142 -15.01 5.20 6.90
C GLN A 142 -13.81 4.34 7.27
N VAL A 143 -13.55 4.24 8.57
CA VAL A 143 -12.78 3.14 9.17
C VAL A 143 -13.60 2.55 10.30
N HIS A 144 -13.74 1.23 10.33
CA HIS A 144 -14.33 0.54 11.46
C HIS A 144 -13.73 -0.85 11.68
N SER A 145 -13.74 -1.26 12.95
CA SER A 145 -13.40 -2.62 13.35
C SER A 145 -14.51 -3.59 12.97
N THR A 146 -14.15 -4.77 12.48
CA THR A 146 -15.07 -5.92 12.39
C THR A 146 -14.89 -6.89 13.56
N THR A 147 -13.96 -6.62 14.47
CA THR A 147 -13.69 -7.42 15.67
C THR A 147 -14.41 -6.85 16.90
N PRO A 148 -15.25 -7.65 17.59
CA PRO A 148 -15.93 -7.21 18.80
C PRO A 148 -14.96 -6.74 19.89
N GLY A 149 -15.31 -5.65 20.59
CA GLY A 149 -14.51 -5.10 21.68
C GLY A 149 -13.23 -4.40 21.24
N ARG A 150 -13.03 -4.21 19.93
CA ARG A 150 -11.87 -3.52 19.36
C ARG A 150 -12.30 -2.30 18.58
N VAL A 151 -11.56 -1.22 18.74
CA VAL A 151 -11.71 0.03 18.00
C VAL A 151 -10.54 0.14 17.02
N VAL A 152 -10.87 0.49 15.78
CA VAL A 152 -9.90 0.85 14.75
C VAL A 152 -10.23 2.26 14.30
N SER A 153 -9.25 3.15 14.32
CA SER A 153 -9.40 4.56 13.92
C SER A 153 -8.21 4.99 13.07
N VAL A 154 -8.36 6.10 12.36
CA VAL A 154 -7.26 6.72 11.64
C VAL A 154 -6.54 7.68 12.58
N ASP A 155 -5.25 7.47 12.73
CA ASP A 155 -4.34 8.28 13.55
C ASP A 155 -3.70 9.37 12.70
N GLN A 156 -3.24 9.01 11.50
CA GLN A 156 -2.57 9.93 10.57
C GLN A 156 -2.96 9.65 9.12
N GLU A 157 -3.07 10.70 8.33
CA GLU A 157 -3.19 10.64 6.88
C GLU A 157 -2.01 11.38 6.25
N LYS A 158 -1.40 10.77 5.24
CA LYS A 158 -0.25 11.34 4.54
C LYS A 158 -0.39 11.08 3.05
N THR A 159 -0.28 12.15 2.27
CA THR A 159 -0.28 12.10 0.81
C THR A 159 1.10 12.54 0.31
N GLU A 160 1.84 11.62 -0.31
CA GLU A 160 3.15 11.89 -0.89
C GLU A 160 3.28 11.20 -2.24
N SER A 161 3.76 11.94 -3.25
CA SER A 161 4.18 11.39 -4.55
C SER A 161 3.21 10.34 -5.11
N ASN A 162 1.91 10.68 -5.12
CA ASN A 162 0.83 9.85 -5.67
C ASN A 162 0.42 8.63 -4.84
N VAL A 163 0.76 8.64 -3.55
CA VAL A 163 0.37 7.62 -2.59
C VAL A 163 -0.38 8.30 -1.46
N GLN A 164 -1.62 7.87 -1.22
CA GLN A 164 -2.29 8.16 0.05
C GLN A 164 -2.00 7.00 1.00
N SER A 165 -1.45 7.34 2.16
CA SER A 165 -1.23 6.39 3.24
C SER A 165 -1.99 6.85 4.46
N VAL A 166 -2.72 5.92 5.07
CA VAL A 166 -3.39 6.11 6.34
C VAL A 166 -2.72 5.21 7.38
N GLN A 167 -2.47 5.77 8.55
CA GLN A 167 -2.02 5.01 9.71
C GLN A 167 -3.25 4.69 10.57
N LEU A 168 -3.55 3.42 10.70
CA LEU A 168 -4.63 2.91 11.55
C LEU A 168 -4.09 2.66 12.95
N SER A 169 -4.85 3.00 13.98
CA SER A 169 -4.58 2.66 15.37
C SER A 169 -5.56 1.61 15.88
N PHE A 170 -5.07 0.63 16.63
CA PHE A 170 -5.88 -0.43 17.25
C PHE A 170 -5.96 -0.22 18.76
N SER A 171 -7.19 -0.20 19.29
CA SER A 171 -7.44 -0.15 20.73
C SER A 171 -8.42 -1.25 21.16
N PRO A 172 -8.03 -2.17 22.06
CA PRO A 172 -6.69 -2.33 22.62
C PRO A 172 -5.66 -2.78 21.56
N THR A 173 -4.37 -2.58 21.86
CA THR A 173 -3.23 -3.09 21.10
C THR A 173 -3.41 -4.58 20.79
N LEU A 174 -3.02 -4.99 19.59
CA LEU A 174 -2.96 -6.41 19.23
C LEU A 174 -1.68 -7.02 19.77
N HIS A 175 -1.79 -8.08 20.55
CA HIS A 175 -0.66 -8.89 20.98
C HIS A 175 -0.41 -10.04 19.99
N PRO A 176 0.78 -10.65 19.99
CA PRO A 176 1.06 -11.80 19.13
C PRO A 176 -0.02 -12.88 19.23
N LYS A 177 -0.41 -13.42 18.07
CA LYS A 177 -1.49 -14.37 17.80
C LYS A 177 -2.90 -13.83 17.94
N ASN A 178 -3.09 -12.57 18.33
CA ASN A 178 -4.41 -11.96 18.27
C ASN A 178 -4.82 -11.74 16.82
N GLU A 179 -6.11 -11.95 16.56
CA GLU A 179 -6.72 -11.62 15.29
C GLU A 179 -7.50 -10.32 15.39
N ALA A 180 -7.56 -9.62 14.27
CA ALA A 180 -8.35 -8.41 14.09
C ALA A 180 -8.89 -8.37 12.68
N GLY A 181 -9.98 -7.64 12.49
CA GLY A 181 -10.46 -7.27 11.19
C GLY A 181 -10.91 -5.82 11.16
N TYR A 182 -10.78 -5.21 9.99
CA TYR A 182 -11.21 -3.84 9.76
C TYR A 182 -11.72 -3.65 8.35
N ILE A 183 -12.56 -2.63 8.20
CA ILE A 183 -13.00 -2.11 6.91
C ILE A 183 -12.52 -0.67 6.79
N LEU A 184 -11.86 -0.37 5.68
CA LEU A 184 -11.43 0.95 5.25
C LEU A 184 -12.19 1.28 3.95
N ALA A 185 -12.88 2.42 3.91
CA ALA A 185 -13.58 2.91 2.73
C ALA A 185 -13.10 4.30 2.35
N GLU A 186 -12.75 4.47 1.08
CA GLU A 186 -12.18 5.68 0.49
C GLU A 186 -12.96 6.04 -0.78
N LYS A 187 -13.08 7.33 -1.11
CA LYS A 187 -13.76 7.79 -2.33
C LYS A 187 -12.85 8.70 -3.15
N ILE A 188 -12.73 8.39 -4.43
CA ILE A 188 -12.20 9.32 -5.43
C ILE A 188 -13.35 10.24 -5.85
N ARG A 189 -13.24 11.52 -5.50
CA ARG A 189 -14.28 12.52 -5.82
C ARG A 189 -14.28 12.97 -7.26
N GLU A 190 -13.11 13.04 -7.86
CA GLU A 190 -12.97 13.51 -9.23
C GLU A 190 -13.17 12.34 -10.20
N PRO A 191 -13.76 12.57 -11.38
CA PRO A 191 -13.86 11.57 -12.45
C PRO A 191 -12.46 11.09 -12.89
N PHE A 192 -11.99 10.02 -12.27
CA PHE A 192 -10.69 9.41 -12.54
C PHE A 192 -10.75 8.47 -13.73
N TYR A 193 -11.75 7.59 -13.72
CA TYR A 193 -11.83 6.55 -14.71
C TYR A 193 -12.57 7.01 -15.95
N SER A 194 -11.92 6.90 -17.10
CA SER A 194 -12.44 7.37 -18.37
C SER A 194 -13.41 6.37 -18.99
N PHE A 195 -14.58 6.18 -18.37
CA PHE A 195 -15.68 5.42 -18.98
C PHE A 195 -16.62 6.28 -19.82
N VAL A 196 -16.55 7.60 -19.63
CA VAL A 196 -17.33 8.62 -20.34
C VAL A 196 -16.59 9.26 -21.52
N HIS A 197 -15.28 9.05 -21.62
CA HIS A 197 -14.44 9.68 -22.65
C HIS A 197 -13.77 8.63 -23.53
N THR A 198 -13.92 8.78 -24.84
CA THR A 198 -13.16 8.02 -25.84
C THR A 198 -11.68 8.38 -25.78
N ARG A 199 -10.83 7.51 -26.35
CA ARG A 199 -9.39 7.78 -26.50
C ARG A 199 -9.11 9.08 -27.28
N HIS A 200 -10.01 9.52 -28.16
CA HIS A 200 -9.87 10.80 -28.86
C HIS A 200 -10.28 11.98 -27.96
N GLU A 201 -11.39 11.87 -27.22
CA GLU A 201 -11.81 12.90 -26.28
C GLU A 201 -10.79 13.10 -25.16
N LEU A 202 -10.14 12.02 -24.71
CA LEU A 202 -9.04 12.12 -23.74
C LEU A 202 -7.81 12.81 -24.33
N LYS A 203 -7.53 12.68 -25.65
CA LYS A 203 -6.42 13.36 -26.36
C LYS A 203 -6.53 14.86 -26.28
N ASP A 204 -7.75 15.36 -26.37
CA ASP A 204 -8.03 16.78 -26.50
C ASP A 204 -8.11 17.51 -25.15
N THR A 205 -8.20 16.80 -24.03
CA THR A 205 -8.32 17.39 -22.69
C THR A 205 -7.00 17.78 -22.02
N ARG A 206 -5.84 17.66 -22.70
CA ARG A 206 -4.47 17.73 -22.11
C ARG A 206 -4.16 16.67 -21.02
N VAL A 207 -5.14 15.84 -20.67
CA VAL A 207 -5.04 14.73 -19.70
C VAL A 207 -4.43 13.48 -20.33
N PHE A 208 -4.41 13.40 -21.67
CA PHE A 208 -3.97 12.22 -22.42
C PHE A 208 -2.53 11.79 -22.15
N ASP A 209 -1.57 12.67 -22.38
CA ASP A 209 -0.16 12.26 -22.30
C ASP A 209 0.29 12.00 -20.85
N ASP A 210 -0.50 12.45 -19.88
CA ASP A 210 -0.20 12.37 -18.45
C ASP A 210 -0.93 11.21 -17.74
N ILE A 211 -2.09 10.76 -18.22
CA ILE A 211 -2.90 9.70 -17.58
C ILE A 211 -3.39 8.60 -18.55
N ALA A 212 -3.18 8.70 -19.87
CA ALA A 212 -3.68 7.68 -20.83
C ALA A 212 -3.05 6.28 -20.68
N GLY A 213 -1.99 6.14 -19.88
CA GLY A 213 -1.45 4.83 -19.48
C GLY A 213 -2.09 4.24 -18.21
N TYR A 214 -2.86 5.04 -17.46
CA TYR A 214 -3.34 4.72 -16.11
C TYR A 214 -4.87 4.73 -15.96
N ASN A 215 -5.62 5.34 -16.88
CA ASN A 215 -7.08 5.42 -16.81
C ASN A 215 -7.81 4.06 -16.94
N ASP A 216 -7.14 3.06 -17.52
CA ASP A 216 -7.62 1.68 -17.65
C ASP A 216 -6.91 0.73 -16.65
N TYR A 217 -6.12 1.28 -15.73
CA TYR A 217 -5.22 0.52 -14.86
C TYR A 217 -5.75 0.45 -13.43
N PHE A 218 -6.06 -0.77 -12.98
CA PHE A 218 -6.39 -1.07 -11.60
C PHE A 218 -5.19 -1.76 -10.93
N ALA A 219 -4.59 -1.09 -9.95
CA ALA A 219 -3.48 -1.66 -9.19
C ALA A 219 -3.74 -1.66 -7.70
N TRP A 220 -3.30 -2.75 -7.07
CA TRP A 220 -3.23 -2.86 -5.63
C TRP A 220 -1.81 -3.19 -5.23
N HIS A 221 -1.33 -2.46 -4.24
CA HIS A 221 -0.06 -2.73 -3.61
C HIS A 221 -0.29 -3.62 -2.39
N ILE A 222 0.15 -4.87 -2.49
CA ILE A 222 0.10 -5.83 -1.38
C ILE A 222 1.48 -5.86 -0.74
N ASN A 223 1.60 -5.20 0.41
CA ASN A 223 2.87 -4.97 1.10
C ASN A 223 3.05 -5.83 2.36
N ARG A 224 2.12 -6.76 2.61
CA ARG A 224 2.16 -7.71 3.73
C ARG A 224 1.91 -9.13 3.22
N PRO A 225 2.40 -10.16 3.93
CA PRO A 225 2.05 -11.54 3.63
C PRO A 225 0.53 -11.70 3.67
N THR A 226 -0.05 -12.17 2.58
CA THR A 226 -1.50 -12.33 2.43
C THR A 226 -1.80 -13.75 2.00
N LYS A 227 -2.59 -14.47 2.79
CA LYS A 227 -2.98 -15.85 2.48
C LYS A 227 -4.06 -15.90 1.40
N HIS A 228 -5.13 -15.13 1.57
CA HIS A 228 -6.21 -15.04 0.58
C HIS A 228 -6.40 -13.60 0.11
N LEU A 229 -6.34 -13.39 -1.20
CA LEU A 229 -6.55 -12.09 -1.83
C LEU A 229 -7.71 -12.17 -2.81
N ARG A 230 -8.68 -11.28 -2.67
CA ARG A 230 -9.74 -11.05 -3.66
C ARG A 230 -9.79 -9.59 -4.03
N LEU A 231 -9.66 -9.29 -5.32
CA LEU A 231 -9.78 -7.95 -5.87
C LEU A 231 -10.99 -7.95 -6.81
N ARG A 232 -11.88 -6.99 -6.62
CA ARG A 232 -13.08 -6.83 -7.44
C ARG A 232 -13.16 -5.41 -7.96
N VAL A 233 -13.34 -5.27 -9.28
CA VAL A 233 -13.64 -3.99 -9.94
C VAL A 233 -15.04 -4.08 -10.51
N THR A 234 -15.97 -3.31 -9.99
CA THR A 234 -17.34 -3.22 -10.52
C THR A 234 -17.45 -2.02 -11.44
N PHE A 235 -17.85 -2.25 -12.69
CA PHE A 235 -17.99 -1.20 -13.69
C PHE A 235 -19.34 -0.48 -13.60
N PRO A 236 -19.46 0.68 -14.29
CA PRO A 236 -20.74 1.37 -14.47
C PRO A 236 -21.86 0.48 -15.04
N GLU A 237 -23.11 0.89 -14.85
CA GLU A 237 -24.26 0.13 -15.34
C GLU A 237 -24.24 0.04 -16.86
N TYR A 238 -24.52 -1.15 -17.39
CA TYR A 238 -24.48 -1.49 -18.82
C TYR A 238 -23.12 -1.30 -19.50
N TRP A 239 -22.05 -1.03 -18.73
CA TRP A 239 -20.70 -0.91 -19.24
C TRP A 239 -19.94 -2.23 -19.10
N LYS A 240 -19.46 -2.76 -20.22
CA LYS A 240 -18.65 -3.98 -20.28
C LYS A 240 -17.27 -3.67 -20.87
N PRO A 241 -16.17 -4.08 -20.22
CA PRO A 241 -14.85 -3.92 -20.82
C PRO A 241 -14.75 -4.75 -22.10
N SER A 242 -14.22 -4.14 -23.16
CA SER A 242 -13.99 -4.81 -24.44
C SER A 242 -12.80 -5.76 -24.41
N ARG A 243 -11.83 -5.51 -23.52
CA ARG A 243 -10.62 -6.31 -23.30
C ARG A 243 -10.25 -6.28 -21.82
N THR A 244 -9.75 -7.40 -21.33
CA THR A 244 -9.39 -7.60 -19.93
C THR A 244 -8.12 -8.44 -19.87
N ASP A 245 -7.20 -8.10 -18.95
CA ASP A 245 -5.96 -8.83 -18.70
C ASP A 245 -5.54 -8.62 -17.24
N SER A 246 -4.68 -9.48 -16.71
CA SER A 246 -4.14 -9.38 -15.35
C SER A 246 -2.65 -9.67 -15.32
N LYS A 247 -1.90 -8.87 -14.55
CA LYS A 247 -0.44 -9.01 -14.41
C LYS A 247 0.00 -8.64 -13.00
N VAL A 248 0.94 -9.40 -12.47
CA VAL A 248 1.64 -9.17 -11.21
C VAL A 248 3.03 -8.66 -11.51
N PHE A 249 3.38 -7.55 -10.87
CA PHE A 249 4.69 -6.96 -10.93
C PHE A 249 5.28 -6.88 -9.53
N MET A 250 6.60 -6.93 -9.43
CA MET A 250 7.27 -6.58 -8.19
C MET A 250 6.98 -5.13 -7.82
N ALA A 251 6.64 -4.86 -6.56
CA ALA A 251 6.54 -3.49 -6.09
C ALA A 251 7.93 -2.83 -6.01
N LYS A 252 8.05 -1.57 -6.42
CA LYS A 252 9.18 -0.71 -6.05
C LYS A 252 8.96 -0.16 -4.65
N ALA A 253 10.04 0.32 -4.02
CA ALA A 253 9.97 1.03 -2.74
C ALA A 253 9.02 2.26 -2.79
N SER A 254 8.78 2.81 -3.99
CA SER A 254 7.83 3.90 -4.22
C SER A 254 6.36 3.46 -4.31
N GLY A 255 6.04 2.18 -4.17
CA GLY A 255 4.68 1.65 -4.32
C GLY A 255 4.20 1.46 -5.76
N PHE A 256 4.97 1.91 -6.74
CA PHE A 256 4.69 1.71 -8.17
C PHE A 256 5.28 0.38 -8.67
N PRO A 257 4.66 -0.26 -9.70
CA PRO A 257 5.17 -1.50 -10.24
C PRO A 257 6.59 -1.31 -10.82
N ALA A 258 7.44 -2.28 -10.56
CA ALA A 258 8.68 -2.46 -11.29
C ALA A 258 8.38 -2.97 -12.70
N SER A 259 9.35 -2.85 -13.60
CA SER A 259 9.29 -3.48 -14.93
C SER A 259 9.31 -5.01 -14.85
N ASN A 260 9.62 -5.57 -13.68
CA ASN A 260 9.83 -7.00 -13.49
C ASN A 260 8.50 -7.70 -13.16
N GLU A 261 7.96 -8.39 -14.15
CA GLU A 261 6.78 -9.24 -14.01
C GLU A 261 7.08 -10.49 -13.15
N GLN A 262 6.15 -10.85 -12.26
CA GLN A 262 6.21 -12.05 -11.42
C GLN A 262 5.42 -13.18 -12.08
N ARG A 263 6.06 -13.92 -12.99
CA ARG A 263 5.39 -14.96 -13.78
C ARG A 263 4.79 -16.10 -12.95
N GLU A 264 5.44 -16.48 -11.86
CA GLU A 264 4.91 -17.56 -11.00
C GLU A 264 3.67 -17.10 -10.22
N GLU A 265 3.68 -15.88 -9.66
CA GLU A 265 2.49 -15.31 -9.03
C GLU A 265 1.35 -15.10 -10.02
N ASN A 266 1.65 -14.74 -11.28
CA ASN A 266 0.65 -14.66 -12.34
C ASN A 266 -0.08 -15.99 -12.59
N ARG A 267 0.57 -17.13 -12.38
CA ARG A 267 -0.08 -18.45 -12.56
C ARG A 267 -1.06 -18.79 -11.45
N ARG A 268 -0.91 -18.17 -10.28
CA ARG A 268 -1.77 -18.40 -9.10
C ARG A 268 -3.05 -17.58 -9.16
N ILE A 269 -3.12 -16.62 -10.07
CA ILE A 269 -4.27 -15.75 -10.25
C ILE A 269 -5.37 -16.47 -11.02
N LYS A 270 -6.57 -16.48 -10.44
CA LYS A 270 -7.81 -16.71 -11.17
C LYS A 270 -8.40 -15.35 -11.51
N PHE A 271 -8.51 -15.05 -12.80
CA PHE A 271 -9.01 -13.77 -13.29
C PHE A 271 -10.24 -13.98 -14.16
N ASN A 272 -11.37 -13.39 -13.78
CA ASN A 272 -12.65 -13.58 -14.45
C ASN A 272 -13.36 -12.24 -14.66
N LEU A 273 -14.00 -12.08 -15.83
CA LEU A 273 -15.03 -11.08 -16.05
C LEU A 273 -16.39 -11.74 -15.79
N VAL A 274 -17.14 -11.23 -14.83
CA VAL A 274 -18.43 -11.78 -14.41
C VAL A 274 -19.54 -10.77 -14.70
N GLY A 275 -20.75 -11.28 -14.96
CA GLY A 275 -21.95 -10.49 -15.17
C GLY A 275 -22.63 -10.72 -16.54
N PRO A 276 -23.71 -9.97 -16.82
CA PRO A 276 -24.21 -8.88 -15.99
C PRO A 276 -25.00 -9.39 -14.78
N GLU A 277 -24.69 -8.86 -13.59
CA GLU A 277 -25.50 -9.01 -12.39
C GLU A 277 -26.13 -7.65 -12.07
N VAL A 278 -27.47 -7.58 -12.03
CA VAL A 278 -28.20 -6.31 -11.83
C VAL A 278 -27.70 -5.19 -12.78
N GLY A 279 -27.47 -5.54 -14.05
CA GLY A 279 -27.01 -4.60 -15.07
C GLY A 279 -25.52 -4.24 -15.03
N ARG A 280 -24.72 -4.79 -14.10
CA ARG A 280 -23.30 -4.45 -13.95
C ARG A 280 -22.38 -5.63 -14.23
N TYR A 281 -21.22 -5.32 -14.79
CA TYR A 281 -20.11 -6.26 -14.94
C TYR A 281 -19.06 -6.02 -13.86
N TYR A 282 -18.33 -7.06 -13.49
CA TYR A 282 -17.18 -6.90 -12.60
C TYR A 282 -16.00 -7.78 -13.02
N LEU A 283 -14.79 -7.25 -12.87
CA LEU A 283 -13.57 -8.05 -12.88
C LEU A 283 -13.32 -8.59 -11.49
N GLU A 284 -12.99 -9.86 -11.42
CA GLU A 284 -12.63 -10.54 -10.19
C GLU A 284 -11.28 -11.21 -10.35
N LEU A 285 -10.37 -10.92 -9.42
CA LEU A 285 -9.06 -11.52 -9.31
C LEU A 285 -8.98 -12.19 -7.95
N GLU A 286 -8.69 -13.49 -7.95
CA GLU A 286 -8.49 -14.28 -6.74
C GLU A 286 -7.10 -14.90 -6.74
N VAL A 287 -6.42 -14.80 -5.61
CA VAL A 287 -5.22 -15.58 -5.30
C VAL A 287 -5.59 -16.50 -4.14
N SER A 288 -5.58 -17.80 -4.44
CA SER A 288 -5.85 -18.89 -3.50
C SER A 288 -4.60 -19.72 -3.29
#